data_AF-A0A7X7BBZ9-F1
#
_entry.id   AF-A0A7X7BBZ9-F1
#
_cell.length_a   1.000
_cell.length_b   1.000
_cell.length_c   1.000
_cell.angle_alpha   90.00
_cell.angle_beta   90.00
_cell.angle_gamma   90.00
#
_symmetry.space_group_name_H-M   'P 1'
#
loop_
_entity.id
_entity.type
_entity.pdbx_description
1 polymer ?
#
loop_
_entity_poly.entity_id
_entity_poly.type
_entity_poly.pdbx_seq_one_letter_code
_entity_poly.pdbx_strand_id
1 'polypeptide(L)'
;MTGNTCRPAWTAEQQDGHPARALDAATRDALCDYLAANGVPPDAPAARVCEAPPELDAYLARAGIPFSRLLLALIRQSGLNEVEVYKRAHVDRKLFSKIRSDPAYQPKKQTVVAFALALRLSPAQTEELLASAGYALSSSTPFDLIVRFFLERGLYDPLRINDALYAFNQPLLVV
;
A
#
# COMPACT_ATOMS: atom_id res chain seq x y z
N MET A 1 46.28 -46.00 12.14
CA MET A 1 45.99 -45.31 10.86
C MET A 1 44.83 -44.36 11.11
N THR A 2 45.20 -43.16 11.58
CA THR A 2 44.90 -41.88 10.93
C THR A 2 43.45 -41.45 11.05
N GLY A 3 43.07 -41.11 12.29
CA GLY A 3 42.35 -39.86 12.50
C GLY A 3 43.35 -38.70 12.42
N ASN A 4 43.12 -37.78 11.49
CA ASN A 4 43.44 -36.35 11.58
C ASN A 4 42.83 -35.71 10.33
N THR A 5 42.07 -34.63 10.43
CA THR A 5 42.56 -33.24 10.42
C THR A 5 41.30 -32.37 10.55
N CYS A 6 41.25 -31.16 11.08
CA CYS A 6 42.17 -30.28 11.78
C CYS A 6 41.25 -29.26 12.49
N ARG A 7 41.61 -28.85 13.71
CA ARG A 7 41.17 -27.59 14.34
C ARG A 7 41.80 -26.38 13.57
N PRO A 8 41.36 -25.11 13.73
CA PRO A 8 40.95 -24.54 15.01
C PRO A 8 39.80 -23.51 15.03
N ALA A 9 39.49 -23.18 16.27
CA ALA A 9 38.59 -22.19 16.81
C ALA A 9 38.56 -20.86 16.05
N TRP A 10 37.35 -20.35 15.83
CA TRP A 10 37.10 -18.93 15.86
C TRP A 10 35.84 -18.65 16.70
N THR A 11 36.03 -17.72 17.62
CA THR A 11 35.16 -17.26 18.69
C THR A 11 33.96 -16.50 18.13
N ALA A 12 32.78 -16.79 18.67
CA ALA A 12 31.54 -16.06 18.38
C ALA A 12 31.52 -14.73 19.16
N GLU A 13 32.38 -13.80 18.79
CA GLU A 13 32.33 -12.40 19.22
C GLU A 13 32.80 -11.53 18.05
N GLN A 14 31.84 -10.91 17.35
CA GLN A 14 31.98 -9.68 16.58
C GLN A 14 30.61 -9.31 15.97
N GLN A 15 29.79 -8.61 16.77
CA GLN A 15 28.83 -7.65 16.23
C GLN A 15 29.43 -6.27 16.48
N ASP A 16 29.96 -5.70 15.41
CA ASP A 16 30.44 -4.33 15.38
C ASP A 16 29.31 -3.36 15.71
N GLY A 17 29.62 -2.45 16.63
CA GLY A 17 28.72 -1.45 17.17
C GLY A 17 28.25 -0.46 16.11
N HIS A 18 26.93 -0.25 16.08
CA HIS A 18 26.36 1.04 15.69
C HIS A 18 25.96 1.73 17.00
N PRO A 19 26.57 2.87 17.38
CA PRO A 19 26.12 3.60 18.55
C PRO A 19 24.71 4.11 18.26
N ALA A 20 23.72 3.57 18.97
CA ALA A 20 22.45 4.24 19.15
C ALA A 20 22.77 5.61 19.74
N ARG A 21 22.80 6.64 18.89
CA ARG A 21 22.96 8.03 19.32
C ARG A 21 21.77 8.34 20.21
N ALA A 22 21.97 8.20 21.51
CA ALA A 22 21.07 8.74 22.51
C ALA A 22 20.85 10.21 22.18
N LEU A 23 19.59 10.62 22.09
CA LEU A 23 19.22 12.02 21.93
C LEU A 23 19.93 12.83 23.03
N ASP A 24 20.63 13.89 22.66
CA ASP A 24 21.29 14.74 23.64
C ASP A 24 20.25 15.35 24.59
N ALA A 25 20.70 15.70 25.81
CA ALA A 25 19.82 16.19 26.87
C ALA A 25 19.04 17.44 26.43
N ALA A 26 19.65 18.29 25.59
CA ALA A 26 19.02 19.49 25.07
C ALA A 26 17.84 19.18 24.13
N THR A 27 17.98 18.18 23.24
CA THR A 27 16.90 17.72 22.37
C THR A 27 15.77 17.07 23.17
N ARG A 28 16.13 16.36 24.25
CA ARG A 28 15.16 15.74 25.16
C ARG A 28 14.33 16.79 25.90
N ASP A 29 14.98 17.83 26.42
CA ASP A 29 14.33 18.89 27.16
C ASP A 29 13.45 19.76 26.25
N ALA A 30 13.92 20.08 25.03
CA ALA A 30 13.10 20.77 24.03
C ALA A 30 11.84 19.97 23.63
N LEU A 31 11.93 18.64 23.58
CA LEU A 31 10.79 17.77 23.33
C LEU A 31 9.83 17.74 24.53
N CYS A 32 10.36 17.75 25.76
CA CYS A 32 9.57 17.84 26.98
C CYS A 32 8.81 19.18 27.08
N ASP A 33 9.45 20.30 26.77
CA ASP A 33 8.82 21.62 26.76
C ASP A 33 7.73 21.73 25.68
N TYR A 34 7.97 21.15 24.50
CA TYR A 34 6.99 21.07 23.43
C TYR A 34 5.75 20.25 23.82
N LEU A 35 5.95 19.11 24.52
CA LEU A 35 4.87 18.25 24.98
C LEU A 35 4.10 18.89 26.16
N ALA A 36 4.77 19.63 27.04
CA ALA A 36 4.16 20.38 28.13
C ALA A 36 3.31 21.56 27.61
N ALA A 37 3.77 22.27 26.58
CA ALA A 37 3.05 23.38 25.96
C ALA A 37 1.81 22.94 25.16
N ASN A 38 1.78 21.69 24.67
CA ASN A 38 0.70 21.16 23.83
C ASN A 38 -0.24 20.16 24.56
N GLY A 39 -0.14 20.08 25.89
CA GLY A 39 -1.20 19.57 26.76
C GLY A 39 -1.75 18.19 26.43
N VAL A 40 -0.98 17.13 26.70
CA VAL A 40 -1.57 15.82 27.01
C VAL A 40 -1.55 15.66 28.54
N PRO A 41 -2.68 15.81 29.24
CA PRO A 41 -2.71 15.59 30.69
C PRO A 41 -2.46 14.10 31.00
N PRO A 42 -1.55 13.77 31.94
CA PRO A 42 -1.21 12.39 32.28
C PRO A 42 -2.33 11.62 33.02
N ASP A 43 -3.45 12.29 33.34
CA ASP A 43 -4.51 11.75 34.19
C ASP A 43 -5.87 11.65 33.48
N ALA A 44 -5.93 11.87 32.16
CA ALA A 44 -7.11 11.45 31.41
C ALA A 44 -7.21 9.93 31.56
N PRO A 45 -8.33 9.36 32.06
CA PRO A 45 -8.49 7.92 32.05
C PRO A 45 -8.37 7.50 30.59
N ALA A 46 -7.24 6.86 30.26
CA ALA A 46 -7.10 6.12 29.03
C ALA A 46 -8.33 5.22 29.00
N ALA A 47 -9.26 5.53 28.11
CA ALA A 47 -10.47 4.76 27.94
C ALA A 47 -10.00 3.32 27.69
N ARG A 48 -10.03 2.51 28.75
CA ARG A 48 -9.66 1.11 28.68
C ARG A 48 -10.76 0.44 27.89
N VAL A 49 -10.50 0.19 26.61
CA VAL A 49 -11.07 -0.97 25.93
C VAL A 49 -10.04 -1.49 24.93
N CYS A 50 -8.99 -2.14 25.42
CA CYS A 50 -8.51 -3.34 24.71
C CYS A 50 -9.41 -4.48 25.17
N GLU A 51 -10.67 -4.47 24.71
CA GLU A 51 -11.46 -5.69 24.71
C GLU A 51 -10.67 -6.70 23.88
N ALA A 52 -10.47 -7.90 24.42
CA ALA A 52 -9.76 -8.95 23.71
C ALA A 52 -10.35 -9.03 22.30
N PRO A 53 -9.52 -9.03 21.24
CA PRO A 53 -10.05 -9.03 19.88
C PRO A 53 -11.05 -10.18 19.79
N PRO A 54 -12.21 -9.97 19.15
CA PRO A 54 -13.16 -11.04 18.93
C PRO A 54 -12.40 -12.22 18.31
N GLU A 55 -12.82 -13.46 18.60
CA GLU A 55 -12.13 -14.66 18.09
C GLU A 55 -11.80 -14.51 16.61
N LEU A 56 -10.69 -15.10 16.15
CA LEU A 56 -10.13 -14.86 14.82
C LEU A 56 -11.21 -14.89 13.72
N ASP A 57 -12.16 -15.81 13.78
CA ASP A 57 -13.29 -15.92 12.86
C ASP A 57 -14.19 -14.68 12.83
N ALA A 58 -14.50 -14.10 14.00
CA ALA A 58 -15.28 -12.87 14.11
C ALA A 58 -14.50 -11.63 13.66
N TYR A 59 -13.17 -11.64 13.75
CA TYR A 59 -12.33 -10.60 13.16
C TYR A 59 -12.27 -10.74 11.62
N LEU A 60 -12.13 -11.95 11.09
CA LEU A 60 -12.15 -12.24 9.66
C LEU A 60 -13.53 -11.94 9.04
N ALA A 61 -14.63 -12.08 9.79
CA ALA A 61 -15.96 -11.69 9.36
C ALA A 61 -16.11 -10.17 9.07
N ARG A 62 -15.17 -9.34 9.53
CA ARG A 62 -15.08 -7.90 9.20
C ARG A 62 -14.41 -7.63 7.86
N ALA A 63 -13.98 -8.67 7.13
CA ALA A 63 -13.34 -8.52 5.83
C ALA A 63 -14.22 -7.67 4.90
N GLY A 64 -13.59 -6.66 4.31
CA GLY A 64 -14.24 -5.72 3.41
C GLY A 64 -14.70 -6.35 2.11
N ILE A 65 -15.31 -5.53 1.25
CA ILE A 65 -15.75 -5.96 -0.08
C ILE A 65 -14.52 -6.41 -0.90
N PRO A 66 -14.54 -7.61 -1.51
CA PRO A 66 -13.41 -8.06 -2.34
C PRO A 66 -13.27 -7.18 -3.59
N PHE A 67 -12.02 -7.01 -4.04
CA PHE A 67 -11.67 -6.16 -5.19
C PHE A 67 -12.58 -6.33 -6.40
N SER A 68 -12.81 -7.57 -6.84
CA SER A 68 -13.61 -7.86 -8.03
C SER A 68 -15.04 -7.33 -7.89
N ARG A 69 -15.66 -7.48 -6.72
CA ARG A 69 -17.02 -7.02 -6.45
C ARG A 69 -17.09 -5.49 -6.39
N LEU A 70 -16.10 -4.85 -5.76
CA LEU A 70 -16.01 -3.39 -5.70
C LEU A 70 -15.80 -2.80 -7.10
N LEU A 71 -14.86 -3.34 -7.89
CA LEU A 71 -14.62 -2.93 -9.27
C LEU A 71 -15.89 -3.03 -10.11
N LEU A 72 -16.59 -4.17 -10.08
CA LEU A 72 -17.83 -4.36 -10.84
C LEU A 72 -18.98 -3.44 -10.37
N ALA A 73 -19.00 -3.04 -9.10
CA ALA A 73 -19.94 -2.05 -8.60
C ALA A 73 -19.62 -0.65 -9.14
N LEU A 74 -18.34 -0.25 -9.12
CA LEU A 74 -17.89 1.03 -9.69
C LEU A 74 -18.15 1.12 -11.20
N ILE A 75 -17.92 0.03 -11.95
CA ILE A 75 -18.24 -0.05 -13.38
C ILE A 75 -19.74 0.23 -13.60
N ARG A 76 -20.62 -0.43 -12.84
CA ARG A 76 -22.07 -0.22 -12.94
C ARG A 76 -22.47 1.22 -12.59
N GLN A 77 -21.88 1.80 -11.55
CA GLN A 77 -22.14 3.19 -11.15
C GLN A 77 -21.66 4.21 -12.19
N SER A 78 -20.57 3.92 -12.90
CA SER A 78 -20.04 4.77 -13.97
C SER A 78 -20.89 4.79 -15.24
N GLY A 79 -21.84 3.85 -15.38
CA GLY A 79 -22.64 3.67 -16.59
C GLY A 79 -21.88 3.05 -17.78
N LEU A 80 -20.62 2.66 -17.60
CA LEU A 80 -19.81 2.01 -18.63
C LEU A 80 -20.03 0.49 -18.66
N ASN A 81 -19.86 -0.11 -19.83
CA ASN A 81 -19.83 -1.56 -19.98
C ASN A 81 -18.45 -2.10 -19.54
N GLU A 82 -18.42 -3.28 -18.91
CA GLU A 82 -17.19 -4.05 -18.60
C GLU A 82 -16.21 -4.08 -19.79
N VAL A 83 -16.73 -4.26 -21.01
CA VAL A 83 -15.92 -4.30 -22.24
C VAL A 83 -15.19 -3.00 -22.53
N GLU A 84 -15.87 -1.88 -22.30
CA GLU A 84 -15.29 -0.55 -22.49
C GLU A 84 -14.22 -0.28 -21.42
N VAL A 85 -14.48 -0.69 -20.19
CA VAL A 85 -13.58 -0.43 -19.05
C VAL A 85 -12.27 -1.17 -19.18
N TYR A 86 -12.27 -2.49 -19.46
CA TYR A 86 -10.99 -3.20 -19.58
C TYR A 86 -10.18 -2.74 -20.80
N LYS A 87 -10.84 -2.30 -21.88
CA LYS A 87 -10.16 -1.73 -23.04
C LYS A 87 -9.50 -0.39 -22.71
N ARG A 88 -10.22 0.51 -22.03
CA ARG A 88 -9.69 1.80 -21.56
C ARG A 88 -8.57 1.63 -20.53
N ALA A 89 -8.64 0.58 -19.72
CA ALA A 89 -7.58 0.22 -18.79
C ALA A 89 -6.40 -0.49 -19.49
N HIS A 90 -6.46 -0.74 -20.81
CA HIS A 90 -5.48 -1.51 -21.57
C HIS A 90 -5.20 -2.91 -20.97
N VAL A 91 -6.22 -3.55 -20.42
CA VAL A 91 -6.15 -4.87 -19.79
C VAL A 91 -6.67 -5.95 -20.75
N ASP A 92 -5.93 -7.06 -20.87
CA ASP A 92 -6.37 -8.22 -21.67
C ASP A 92 -7.70 -8.79 -21.14
N ARG A 93 -8.62 -9.12 -22.06
CA ARG A 93 -9.91 -9.75 -21.76
C ARG A 93 -9.77 -11.00 -20.87
N LYS A 94 -8.73 -11.81 -21.06
CA LYS A 94 -8.44 -13.01 -20.25
C LYS A 94 -8.10 -12.64 -18.82
N LEU A 95 -7.30 -11.59 -18.62
CA LEU A 95 -6.97 -11.09 -17.29
C LEU A 95 -8.22 -10.53 -16.60
N PHE A 96 -9.02 -9.74 -17.32
CA PHE A 96 -10.31 -9.27 -16.80
C PHE A 96 -11.26 -10.42 -16.47
N SER A 97 -11.29 -11.47 -17.30
CA SER A 97 -12.10 -12.65 -17.04
C SER A 97 -11.69 -13.34 -15.75
N LYS A 98 -10.39 -13.44 -15.44
CA LYS A 98 -9.90 -14.00 -14.16
C LYS A 98 -10.33 -13.14 -12.98
N ILE A 99 -10.15 -11.82 -13.07
CA ILE A 99 -10.60 -10.86 -12.05
C ILE A 99 -12.10 -11.04 -11.76
N ARG A 100 -12.90 -11.26 -12.81
CA ARG A 100 -14.36 -11.42 -12.67
C ARG A 100 -14.76 -12.77 -12.10
N SER A 101 -14.11 -13.86 -12.51
CA SER A 101 -14.51 -15.23 -12.17
C SER A 101 -13.98 -15.72 -10.83
N ASP A 102 -12.84 -15.18 -10.39
CA ASP A 102 -12.17 -15.59 -9.15
C ASP A 102 -12.18 -14.42 -8.16
N PRO A 103 -13.06 -14.46 -7.13
CA PRO A 103 -13.12 -13.42 -6.10
C PRO A 103 -11.84 -13.29 -5.27
N ALA A 104 -11.00 -14.32 -5.23
CA ALA A 104 -9.72 -14.32 -4.53
C ALA A 104 -8.55 -13.86 -5.42
N TYR A 105 -8.78 -13.60 -6.71
CA TYR A 105 -7.74 -13.16 -7.62
C TYR A 105 -7.21 -11.78 -7.20
N GLN A 106 -5.91 -11.71 -6.93
CA GLN A 106 -5.21 -10.47 -6.64
C GLN A 106 -4.51 -9.95 -7.91
N PRO A 107 -5.05 -8.91 -8.57
CA PRO A 107 -4.35 -8.25 -9.66
C PRO A 107 -3.12 -7.51 -9.14
N LYS A 108 -2.17 -7.20 -10.03
CA LYS A 108 -1.03 -6.35 -9.67
C LYS A 108 -1.48 -4.92 -9.37
N LYS A 109 -0.74 -4.21 -8.53
CA LYS A 109 -0.97 -2.79 -8.21
C LYS A 109 -1.14 -1.92 -9.47
N GLN A 110 -0.30 -2.11 -10.49
CA GLN A 110 -0.40 -1.37 -11.76
C GLN A 110 -1.75 -1.55 -12.45
N THR A 111 -2.27 -2.78 -12.44
CA THR A 111 -3.58 -3.11 -13.02
C THR A 111 -4.72 -2.45 -12.24
N VAL A 112 -4.64 -2.42 -10.91
CA VAL A 112 -5.64 -1.73 -10.07
C VAL A 112 -5.65 -0.23 -10.36
N VAL A 113 -4.47 0.39 -10.43
CA VAL A 113 -4.34 1.81 -10.79
C VAL A 113 -4.88 2.06 -12.21
N ALA A 114 -4.59 1.20 -13.18
CA ALA A 114 -5.12 1.33 -14.53
C ALA A 114 -6.66 1.33 -14.58
N PHE A 115 -7.32 0.48 -13.78
CA PHE A 115 -8.78 0.51 -13.64
C PHE A 115 -9.30 1.79 -13.01
N ALA A 116 -8.64 2.28 -11.96
CA ALA A 116 -9.02 3.54 -11.31
C ALA A 116 -8.97 4.73 -12.30
N LEU A 117 -7.92 4.77 -13.14
CA LEU A 117 -7.77 5.78 -14.18
C LEU A 117 -8.79 5.62 -15.30
N ALA A 118 -9.04 4.40 -15.77
CA ALA A 118 -10.01 4.10 -16.81
C ALA A 118 -11.44 4.53 -16.43
N LEU A 119 -11.78 4.35 -15.15
CA LEU A 119 -13.05 4.75 -14.55
C LEU A 119 -13.07 6.22 -14.10
N ARG A 120 -11.93 6.94 -14.20
CA ARG A 120 -11.76 8.32 -13.74
C ARG A 120 -12.20 8.51 -12.29
N LEU A 121 -11.78 7.59 -11.42
CA LEU A 121 -12.14 7.63 -10.01
C LEU A 121 -11.53 8.85 -9.31
N SER A 122 -12.23 9.33 -8.27
CA SER A 122 -11.65 10.33 -7.37
C SER A 122 -10.49 9.73 -6.56
N PRO A 123 -9.61 10.55 -5.97
CA PRO A 123 -8.54 10.04 -5.10
C PRO A 123 -9.07 9.13 -3.98
N ALA A 124 -10.18 9.51 -3.33
CA ALA A 124 -10.81 8.71 -2.27
C ALA A 124 -11.32 7.35 -2.78
N GLN A 125 -12.01 7.32 -3.92
CA GLN A 125 -12.48 6.07 -4.54
C GLN A 125 -11.31 5.19 -5.00
N THR A 126 -10.21 5.81 -5.44
CA THR A 126 -9.01 5.10 -5.87
C THR A 126 -8.32 4.43 -4.67
N GLU A 127 -8.24 5.12 -3.54
CA GLU A 127 -7.71 4.53 -2.29
C GLU A 127 -8.58 3.37 -1.80
N GLU A 128 -9.91 3.51 -1.85
CA GLU A 128 -10.83 2.42 -1.51
C GLU A 128 -10.63 1.19 -2.43
N LEU A 129 -10.52 1.42 -3.75
CA LEU A 129 -10.30 0.35 -4.71
C LEU A 129 -8.93 -0.34 -4.49
N LEU A 130 -7.88 0.42 -4.23
CA LEU A 130 -6.55 -0.13 -3.91
C LEU A 130 -6.58 -0.93 -2.61
N ALA A 131 -7.22 -0.41 -1.57
CA ALA A 131 -7.33 -1.08 -0.28
C ALA A 131 -8.05 -2.44 -0.40
N SER A 132 -9.11 -2.52 -1.22
CA SER A 132 -9.82 -3.78 -1.49
C SER A 132 -8.97 -4.87 -2.17
N ALA A 133 -7.86 -4.47 -2.82
CA ALA A 133 -6.87 -5.35 -3.43
C ALA A 133 -5.61 -5.53 -2.55
N GLY A 134 -5.58 -4.95 -1.35
CA GLY A 134 -4.42 -5.03 -0.44
C GLY A 134 -3.29 -4.04 -0.76
N TYR A 135 -3.57 -2.96 -1.49
CA TYR A 135 -2.59 -1.94 -1.85
C TYR A 135 -2.93 -0.57 -1.25
N ALA A 136 -1.91 0.29 -1.18
CA ALA A 136 -2.06 1.71 -0.86
C ALA A 136 -1.07 2.52 -1.71
N LEU A 137 -1.36 3.79 -1.96
CA LEU A 137 -0.39 4.72 -2.55
C LEU A 137 0.54 5.22 -1.44
N SER A 138 1.79 4.77 -1.45
CA SER A 138 2.81 5.20 -0.50
C SER A 138 3.30 6.60 -0.83
N SER A 139 3.60 7.40 0.20
CA SER A 139 4.26 8.70 0.04
C SER A 139 5.76 8.61 -0.24
N SER A 140 6.34 7.40 -0.23
CA SER A 140 7.79 7.19 -0.32
C SER A 140 8.24 6.54 -1.62
N THR A 141 7.31 6.14 -2.49
CA THR A 141 7.67 5.52 -3.78
C THR A 141 7.42 6.48 -4.94
N PRO A 142 8.38 6.65 -5.88
CA PRO A 142 8.19 7.54 -7.02
C PRO A 142 6.99 7.14 -7.89
N PHE A 143 6.75 5.84 -8.09
CA PHE A 143 5.56 5.33 -8.78
C PHE A 143 4.26 5.87 -8.17
N ASP A 144 4.10 5.75 -6.84
CA ASP A 144 2.86 6.17 -6.17
C ASP A 144 2.72 7.70 -6.16
N LEU A 145 3.82 8.43 -6.00
CA LEU A 145 3.82 9.90 -6.06
C LEU A 145 3.42 10.41 -7.44
N ILE A 146 3.90 9.77 -8.51
CA ILE A 146 3.51 10.07 -9.88
C ILE A 146 2.02 9.81 -10.05
N VAL A 147 1.52 8.63 -9.66
CA VAL A 147 0.08 8.30 -9.76
C VAL A 147 -0.77 9.31 -8.98
N ARG A 148 -0.41 9.64 -7.74
CA ARG A 148 -1.10 10.66 -6.92
C ARG A 148 -1.14 12.02 -7.61
N PHE A 149 0.00 12.47 -8.15
CA PHE A 149 0.10 13.75 -8.85
C PHE A 149 -0.92 13.89 -9.98
N PHE A 150 -1.13 12.83 -10.77
CA PHE A 150 -2.09 12.80 -11.88
C PHE A 150 -3.54 12.70 -11.40
N LEU A 151 -3.81 11.87 -10.38
CA LEU A 151 -5.14 11.72 -9.78
C LEU A 151 -5.67 13.03 -9.19
N GLU A 152 -4.84 13.74 -8.41
CA GLU A 152 -5.20 15.02 -7.77
C GLU A 152 -5.52 16.12 -8.79
N ARG A 153 -4.95 16.02 -10.00
CA ARG A 153 -5.17 16.99 -11.10
C ARG A 153 -6.27 16.56 -12.07
N GLY A 154 -6.89 15.40 -11.84
CA GLY A 154 -7.90 14.84 -12.75
C GLY A 154 -7.36 14.49 -14.13
N LEU A 155 -6.05 14.23 -14.25
CA LEU A 155 -5.39 13.90 -15.50
C LEU A 155 -5.29 12.38 -15.67
N TYR A 156 -6.33 11.78 -16.23
CA TYR A 156 -6.49 10.31 -16.28
C TYR A 156 -5.96 9.64 -17.55
N ASP A 157 -5.14 10.33 -18.36
CA ASP A 157 -4.62 9.78 -19.62
C ASP A 157 -3.51 8.74 -19.35
N PRO A 158 -3.73 7.45 -19.62
CA PRO A 158 -2.74 6.41 -19.33
C PRO A 158 -1.42 6.59 -20.08
N LEU A 159 -1.46 7.18 -21.29
CA LEU A 159 -0.25 7.42 -22.09
C LEU A 159 0.64 8.47 -21.41
N ARG A 160 0.06 9.60 -21.00
CA ARG A 160 0.79 10.66 -20.28
C ARG A 160 1.37 10.18 -18.95
N ILE A 161 0.63 9.32 -18.24
CA ILE A 161 1.10 8.75 -16.99
C ILE A 161 2.27 7.78 -17.25
N ASN A 162 2.17 6.93 -18.27
CA ASN A 162 3.26 6.05 -18.68
C ASN A 162 4.50 6.82 -19.12
N ASP A 163 4.36 7.94 -19.84
CA ASP A 163 5.49 8.80 -20.21
C ASP A 163 6.22 9.34 -18.97
N ALA A 164 5.47 9.80 -17.97
CA ALA A 164 6.06 10.24 -16.70
C ALA A 164 6.72 9.07 -15.96
N LEU A 165 6.05 7.93 -15.84
CA LEU A 165 6.63 6.74 -15.21
C LEU A 165 7.93 6.29 -15.90
N TYR A 166 7.96 6.33 -17.23
CA TYR A 166 9.14 6.01 -18.03
C TYR A 166 10.29 6.99 -17.74
N ALA A 167 10.02 8.29 -17.71
CA ALA A 167 11.02 9.33 -17.43
C ALA A 167 11.68 9.19 -16.04
N PHE A 168 11.01 8.56 -15.07
CA PHE A 168 11.52 8.29 -13.73
C PHE A 168 11.92 6.82 -13.51
N ASN A 169 12.08 6.03 -14.58
CA ASN A 169 12.44 4.61 -14.54
C ASN A 169 11.52 3.76 -13.63
N GLN A 170 10.25 4.11 -13.57
CA GLN A 170 9.24 3.40 -12.80
C GLN A 170 8.52 2.34 -13.65
N PRO A 171 7.91 1.32 -13.03
CA PRO A 171 7.08 0.35 -13.74
C PRO A 171 5.89 1.03 -14.43
N LEU A 172 5.64 0.70 -15.69
CA LEU A 172 4.49 1.20 -16.45
C LEU A 172 3.18 0.57 -15.96
N LEU A 173 2.06 1.29 -16.15
CA LEU A 173 0.73 0.80 -15.77
C LEU A 173 0.26 -0.36 -16.64
N VAL A 174 0.52 -0.22 -17.93
CA VAL A 174 0.17 -1.14 -19.02
C VAL A 174 1.34 -1.17 -19.99
N VAL A 175 1.65 -2.36 -20.49
CA VAL A 175 2.65 -2.63 -21.52
C VAL A 175 1.93 -3.21 -22.72
#